data_AF-A0A959UU38-F1
#
_entry.id   AF-A0A959UU38-F1
#
_cell.length_a   1.000
_cell.length_b   1.000
_cell.length_c   1.000
_cell.angle_alpha   90.00
_cell.angle_beta   90.00
_cell.angle_gamma   90.00
#
_symmetry.space_group_name_H-M   'P 1'
#
loop_
_entity.id
_entity.type
_entity.pdbx_description
1 polymer ?
#
loop_
_entity_poly.entity_id
_entity_poly.type
_entity_poly.pdbx_seq_one_letter_code
_entity_poly.pdbx_strand_id
1 'polypeptide(L)'
;MAGVVMSGNKVTRPTIILRELIVTEGDTLPNSVELYDRLERSRQNLMNTGLFNSVQVMPVFMAGNEVLVEVLVNERWYIWPSPIFRLADPNFNLWWETRDLSRLNYGLFLNKYNFRGMNETVYLKLQFGYTQQFGLRYKVPFFDR
;
A
#
# COMPACT_ATOMS: atom_id res chain seq x y z
N MET A 1 4.61 2.83 28.46
CA MET A 1 4.79 3.67 27.26
C MET A 1 3.88 4.87 27.37
N ALA A 2 4.39 6.06 27.07
CA ALA A 2 3.64 7.31 27.21
C ALA A 2 2.74 7.63 26.01
N GLY A 3 3.09 7.16 24.81
CA GLY A 3 2.30 7.44 23.61
C GLY A 3 3.03 7.11 22.31
N VAL A 4 2.35 7.34 21.19
CA VAL A 4 2.93 7.26 19.84
C VAL A 4 2.75 8.58 19.10
N VAL A 5 3.85 9.14 18.58
CA VAL A 5 3.84 10.29 17.68
C VAL A 5 4.13 9.83 16.26
N MET A 6 3.28 10.22 15.32
CA MET A 6 3.39 9.84 13.91
C MET A 6 3.64 11.07 13.04
N SER A 7 4.53 10.92 12.05
CA SER A 7 4.84 11.97 11.08
C SER A 7 5.08 11.40 9.68
N GLY A 8 4.81 12.22 8.66
CA GLY A 8 5.02 11.88 7.25
C GLY A 8 3.86 11.14 6.56
N ASN A 9 2.82 10.74 7.29
CA ASN A 9 1.59 10.18 6.74
C ASN A 9 0.63 11.28 6.25
N LYS A 10 0.61 11.54 4.94
CA LYS A 10 -0.24 12.60 4.34
C LYS A 10 -1.63 12.08 3.97
N VAL A 11 -1.70 10.85 3.47
CA VAL A 11 -2.96 10.22 3.03
C VAL A 11 -3.37 9.10 3.96
N THR A 12 -2.41 8.31 4.44
CA THR A 12 -2.66 7.15 5.31
C THR A 12 -3.19 7.62 6.65
N ARG A 13 -4.30 7.03 7.08
CA ARG A 13 -4.90 7.35 8.36
C ARG A 13 -4.01 6.84 9.50
N PRO A 14 -3.88 7.59 10.60
CA PRO A 14 -3.11 7.15 11.76
C PRO A 14 -3.54 5.78 12.29
N THR A 15 -4.83 5.44 12.23
CA THR A 15 -5.36 4.13 12.64
C THR A 15 -4.77 2.95 11.87
N ILE A 16 -4.38 3.16 10.60
CA ILE A 16 -3.71 2.14 9.78
C ILE A 16 -2.26 1.94 10.20
N ILE A 17 -1.62 2.96 10.75
CA ILE A 17 -0.26 2.83 11.28
C ILE A 17 -0.32 2.16 12.65
N LEU A 18 -1.18 2.67 13.54
CA LEU A 18 -1.35 2.18 14.90
C LEU A 18 -1.69 0.69 14.96
N ARG A 19 -2.53 0.17 14.05
CA ARG A 19 -2.89 -1.25 14.04
C ARG A 19 -1.72 -2.19 13.71
N GLU A 20 -0.67 -1.69 13.07
CA GLU A 20 0.51 -2.49 12.67
C GLU A 20 1.62 -2.43 13.72
N LEU A 21 1.53 -1.47 14.65
CA LEU A 21 2.43 -1.37 15.79
C LEU A 21 2.10 -2.47 16.80
N ILE A 22 3.15 -3.10 17.33
CA ILE A 22 3.04 -4.12 18.39
C ILE A 22 2.99 -3.46 19.77
N VAL A 23 3.52 -2.24 19.87
CA VAL A 23 3.57 -1.47 21.09
C VAL A 23 2.36 -0.53 21.15
N THR A 24 1.68 -0.52 22.28
CA THR A 24 0.47 0.29 22.53
C THR A 24 0.65 1.22 23.72
N GLU A 25 -0.10 2.32 23.73
CA GLU A 25 -0.06 3.27 24.84
C GLU A 25 -0.44 2.57 26.15
N GLY A 26 0.33 2.82 27.21
CA GLY A 26 0.15 2.11 28.49
C GLY A 26 0.92 0.80 28.63
N ASP A 27 1.55 0.27 27.57
CA ASP A 27 2.35 -0.95 27.69
C ASP A 27 3.52 -0.80 28.66
N THR A 28 3.71 -1.80 29.52
CA THR A 28 4.88 -1.91 30.40
C THR A 28 5.82 -2.97 29.82
N LEU A 29 7.03 -2.56 29.46
CA LEU A 29 8.05 -3.45 28.90
C LEU A 29 9.15 -3.69 29.93
N PRO A 30 9.48 -4.96 30.24
CA PRO A 30 10.38 -5.32 31.35
C PRO A 30 11.85 -4.98 31.08
N ASN A 31 12.27 -4.85 29.81
CA ASN A 31 13.63 -4.48 29.45
C ASN A 31 13.70 -3.77 28.09
N SER A 32 14.85 -3.15 27.82
CA SER A 32 15.12 -2.43 26.56
C SER A 32 15.25 -3.36 25.36
N VAL A 33 15.70 -4.61 25.54
CA VAL A 33 15.86 -5.57 24.44
C VAL A 33 14.52 -5.90 23.80
N GLU A 34 13.50 -6.18 24.62
CA GLU A 34 12.15 -6.47 24.16
C GLU A 34 11.51 -5.24 23.48
N LEU A 35 11.78 -4.04 23.99
CA LEU A 35 11.36 -2.79 23.34
C LEU A 35 11.91 -2.73 21.91
N TYR A 36 13.23 -2.84 21.72
CA TYR A 36 13.83 -2.75 20.38
C TYR A 36 13.33 -3.85 19.43
N ASP A 37 13.15 -5.09 19.91
CA ASP A 37 12.57 -6.17 19.09
C ASP A 37 11.13 -5.83 18.64
N ARG A 38 10.27 -5.35 19.55
CA ARG A 38 8.90 -4.95 19.19
C ARG A 38 8.87 -3.74 18.25
N LEU A 39 9.76 -2.76 18.40
CA LEU A 39 9.86 -1.61 17.49
C LEU A 39 10.30 -2.06 16.09
N GLU A 40 11.29 -2.94 15.99
CA GLU A 40 11.77 -3.45 14.71
C GLU A 40 10.72 -4.30 14.00
N ARG A 41 10.01 -5.17 14.74
CA ARG A 41 8.87 -5.91 14.19
C ARG A 41 7.74 -4.97 13.74
N SER A 42 7.45 -3.92 14.51
CA SER A 42 6.47 -2.89 14.12
C SER A 42 6.89 -2.18 12.82
N ARG A 43 8.16 -1.82 12.69
CA ARG A 43 8.75 -1.27 11.45
C ARG A 43 8.55 -2.23 10.29
N GLN A 44 8.82 -3.52 10.49
CA GLN A 44 8.65 -4.54 9.46
C GLN A 44 7.18 -4.75 9.07
N ASN A 45 6.25 -4.77 10.03
CA ASN A 45 4.80 -4.83 9.75
C ASN A 45 4.35 -3.66 8.88
N LEU A 46 4.74 -2.45 9.24
CA LEU A 46 4.45 -1.25 8.45
C LEU A 46 5.05 -1.34 7.03
N MET A 47 6.28 -1.82 6.87
CA MET A 47 6.88 -2.05 5.56
C MET A 47 6.12 -3.11 4.75
N ASN A 48 5.65 -4.18 5.40
CA ASN A 48 4.91 -5.27 4.78
C ASN A 48 3.51 -4.84 4.29
N THR A 49 2.95 -3.75 4.80
CA THR A 49 1.71 -3.17 4.24
C THR A 49 1.86 -2.74 2.78
N GLY A 50 3.10 -2.49 2.33
CA GLY A 50 3.41 -1.98 1.00
C GLY A 50 3.03 -0.51 0.77
N LEU A 51 2.61 0.21 1.82
CA LEU A 51 2.15 1.61 1.75
C LEU A 51 3.26 2.65 1.80
N PHE A 52 4.46 2.26 2.28
CA PHE A 52 5.55 3.18 2.58
C PHE A 52 6.84 2.82 1.83
N ASN A 53 7.54 3.82 1.30
CA ASN A 53 8.88 3.68 0.73
C ASN A 53 9.90 3.42 1.84
N SER A 54 9.75 4.10 2.98
CA SER A 54 10.58 3.94 4.17
C SER A 54 9.76 4.15 5.44
N VAL A 55 10.16 3.46 6.50
CA VAL A 55 9.56 3.55 7.84
C VAL A 55 10.70 3.57 8.86
N GLN A 56 10.64 4.50 9.81
CA GLN A 56 11.50 4.56 10.98
C GLN A 56 10.61 4.51 12.23
N VAL A 57 11.00 3.70 13.21
CA VAL A 57 10.31 3.56 14.49
C VAL A 57 11.38 3.65 15.58
N MET A 58 11.32 4.69 16.41
CA MET A 58 12.38 4.99 17.38
C MET A 58 11.78 5.28 18.76
N PRO A 59 12.45 4.84 19.85
CA PRO A 59 12.06 5.24 21.19
C PRO A 59 12.67 6.61 21.54
N VAL A 60 11.86 7.47 22.14
CA VAL A 60 12.26 8.73 22.77
C VAL A 60 12.07 8.57 24.27
N PHE A 61 13.18 8.49 25.00
CA PHE A 61 13.17 8.33 26.45
C PHE A 61 12.88 9.67 27.13
N MET A 62 11.85 9.70 27.97
CA MET A 62 11.42 10.86 28.73
C MET A 62 11.81 10.73 30.22
N ALA A 63 11.68 11.84 30.97
CA ALA A 63 11.85 11.79 32.42
C ALA A 63 10.81 10.85 33.05
N GLY A 64 11.20 10.08 34.07
CA GLY A 64 10.27 9.22 34.82
C GLY A 64 10.08 7.79 34.28
N ASN A 65 11.06 7.24 33.54
CA ASN A 65 11.00 5.89 32.93
C ASN A 65 9.87 5.74 31.88
N GLU A 66 9.44 6.88 31.33
CA GLU A 66 8.48 6.95 30.25
C GLU A 66 9.19 6.88 28.90
N VAL A 67 8.56 6.19 27.94
CA VAL A 67 9.05 6.06 26.57
C VAL A 67 7.94 6.48 25.63
N LEU A 68 8.24 7.44 24.77
CA LEU A 68 7.41 7.85 23.64
C LEU A 68 7.93 7.17 22.38
N VAL A 69 7.04 6.66 21.53
CA VAL A 69 7.43 6.04 20.26
C VAL A 69 7.23 7.03 19.14
N GLU A 70 8.30 7.36 18.43
CA GLU A 70 8.24 8.18 17.22
C GLU A 70 8.20 7.27 15.99
N VAL A 71 7.20 7.49 15.14
CA VAL A 71 7.01 6.78 13.88
C VAL A 71 7.07 7.78 12.73
N LEU A 72 8.15 7.72 11.95
CA LEU A 72 8.34 8.53 10.75
C LEU A 72 8.15 7.65 9.52
N VAL A 73 7.21 8.01 8.66
CA VAL A 73 6.91 7.28 7.42
C VAL A 73 7.09 8.14 6.18
N ASN A 74 7.47 7.51 5.08
CA ASN A 74 7.44 8.12 3.75
C ASN A 74 6.49 7.32 2.86
N GLU A 75 5.36 7.92 2.50
CA GLU A 75 4.32 7.26 1.71
C GLU A 75 4.77 6.96 0.27
N ARG A 76 4.30 5.83 -0.27
CA ARG A 76 4.49 5.50 -1.68
C ARG A 76 3.51 6.25 -2.56
N TRP A 77 3.83 6.29 -3.85
CA TRP A 77 2.87 6.65 -4.87
C TRP A 77 1.76 5.59 -4.97
N TYR A 78 0.50 6.03 -4.94
CA TYR A 78 -0.66 5.15 -4.81
C TYR A 78 -1.39 4.83 -6.12
N ILE A 79 -1.06 5.49 -7.23
CA ILE A 79 -1.77 5.33 -8.52
C ILE A 79 -0.86 4.67 -9.55
N TRP A 80 -1.07 3.40 -9.85
CA TRP A 80 -0.26 2.69 -10.83
C TRP A 80 -1.06 2.43 -12.11
N PRO A 81 -0.87 3.25 -13.16
CA PRO A 81 -1.43 3.00 -14.48
C PRO A 81 -0.61 1.92 -15.22
N SER A 82 -1.29 1.05 -15.94
CA SER A 82 -0.70 0.06 -16.84
C SER A 82 -1.46 0.09 -18.17
N PRO A 83 -0.81 0.47 -19.27
CA PRO A 83 -1.46 0.51 -20.58
C PRO A 83 -1.79 -0.90 -21.05
N ILE A 84 -2.94 -1.04 -21.71
CA ILE A 84 -3.33 -2.27 -22.41
C ILE A 84 -3.07 -2.03 -23.88
N PHE A 85 -2.26 -2.87 -24.50
CA PHE A 85 -2.09 -2.93 -25.95
C PHE A 85 -1.95 -4.39 -26.36
N ARG A 86 -2.96 -4.92 -27.05
CA ARG A 86 -2.99 -6.34 -27.46
C ARG A 86 -3.63 -6.50 -28.82
N LEU A 87 -2.99 -7.25 -29.70
CA LEU A 87 -3.61 -7.71 -30.94
C LEU A 87 -4.58 -8.84 -30.64
N ALA A 88 -5.73 -8.85 -31.30
CA ALA A 88 -6.68 -9.96 -31.22
C ALA A 88 -6.19 -11.20 -31.99
N ASP A 89 -5.26 -11.00 -32.91
CA ASP A 89 -4.68 -12.08 -33.70
C ASP A 89 -3.65 -12.90 -32.90
N PRO A 90 -3.61 -14.24 -33.10
CA PRO A 90 -2.64 -15.11 -32.43
C PRO A 90 -1.18 -14.78 -32.75
N ASN A 91 -0.92 -14.14 -33.90
CA ASN A 91 0.42 -13.85 -34.39
C ASN A 91 0.50 -12.43 -34.99
N PHE A 92 1.55 -11.70 -34.64
CA PHE A 92 1.85 -10.37 -35.19
C PHE A 92 2.00 -10.40 -36.72
N ASN A 93 2.57 -11.46 -37.31
CA ASN A 93 2.77 -11.54 -38.75
C ASN A 93 1.43 -11.51 -39.52
N LEU A 94 0.41 -12.20 -39.01
CA LEU A 94 -0.92 -12.21 -39.61
C LEU A 94 -1.60 -10.84 -39.53
N TRP A 95 -1.40 -10.15 -38.39
CA TRP A 95 -1.86 -8.77 -38.26
C TRP A 95 -1.08 -7.81 -39.16
N TRP A 96 0.21 -8.01 -39.37
CA TRP A 96 1.04 -7.11 -40.18
C TRP A 96 0.72 -7.19 -41.69
N GLU A 97 0.27 -8.34 -42.16
CA GLU A 97 -0.21 -8.52 -43.54
C GLU A 97 -1.53 -7.78 -43.80
N THR A 98 -2.46 -7.84 -42.85
CA THR A 98 -3.78 -7.20 -42.96
C THR A 98 -3.79 -5.74 -42.51
N ARG A 99 -2.91 -5.39 -41.57
CA ARG A 99 -2.84 -4.11 -40.83
C ARG A 99 -4.19 -3.63 -40.32
N ASP A 100 -5.06 -4.57 -39.96
CA ASP A 100 -6.43 -4.26 -39.58
C ASP A 100 -6.47 -3.69 -38.16
N LEU A 101 -6.58 -2.36 -38.08
CA LEU A 101 -6.66 -1.62 -36.82
C LEU A 101 -7.92 -1.96 -36.02
N SER A 102 -8.96 -2.52 -36.63
CA SER A 102 -10.18 -2.94 -35.92
C SER A 102 -9.91 -4.13 -34.98
N ARG A 103 -8.83 -4.88 -35.22
CA ARG A 103 -8.41 -6.05 -34.43
C ARG A 103 -7.45 -5.69 -33.29
N LEU A 104 -7.21 -4.40 -33.07
CA LEU A 104 -6.40 -3.91 -31.96
C LEU A 104 -7.27 -3.74 -30.70
N ASN A 105 -6.78 -4.21 -29.56
CA ASN A 105 -7.29 -3.85 -28.24
C ASN A 105 -6.37 -2.84 -27.59
N TYR A 106 -6.95 -1.79 -27.03
CA TYR A 106 -6.23 -0.76 -26.31
C TYR A 106 -6.99 -0.33 -25.07
N GLY A 107 -6.29 0.24 -24.09
CA GLY A 107 -6.95 0.68 -22.88
C GLY A 107 -6.00 0.95 -21.73
N LEU A 108 -6.57 0.99 -20.53
CA LEU A 108 -5.86 1.28 -19.30
C LEU A 108 -6.35 0.37 -18.18
N PHE A 109 -5.40 -0.19 -17.44
CA PHE A 109 -5.61 -0.78 -16.13
C PHE A 109 -5.05 0.17 -15.07
N LEU A 110 -5.88 0.61 -14.14
CA LEU A 110 -5.52 1.57 -13.10
C LEU A 110 -5.68 0.92 -11.72
N ASN A 111 -4.59 0.91 -10.96
CA ASN A 111 -4.61 0.49 -9.56
C ASN A 111 -4.48 1.71 -8.66
N LYS A 112 -5.49 1.97 -7.83
CA LYS A 112 -5.41 2.94 -6.74
C LYS A 112 -5.26 2.20 -5.41
N TYR A 113 -4.04 2.15 -4.90
CA TYR A 113 -3.73 1.66 -3.56
C TYR A 113 -4.08 2.69 -2.50
N ASN A 114 -4.15 2.25 -1.25
CA ASN A 114 -4.46 3.07 -0.08
C ASN A 114 -5.68 3.98 -0.30
N PHE A 115 -6.73 3.44 -0.94
CA PHE A 115 -7.95 4.18 -1.14
C PHE A 115 -8.48 4.67 0.21
N ARG A 116 -8.85 5.96 0.26
CA ARG A 116 -9.28 6.68 1.48
C ARG A 116 -8.30 6.69 2.66
N GLY A 117 -7.04 6.30 2.42
CA GLY A 117 -6.03 6.15 3.46
C GLY A 117 -6.24 4.93 4.36
N MET A 118 -6.98 3.91 3.90
CA MET A 118 -7.43 2.76 4.71
C MET A 118 -6.73 1.42 4.34
N ASN A 119 -5.64 1.46 3.56
CA ASN A 119 -5.02 0.30 2.93
C ASN A 119 -5.96 -0.50 1.99
N GLU A 120 -6.99 0.16 1.47
CA GLU A 120 -7.93 -0.43 0.50
C GLU A 120 -7.38 -0.27 -0.92
N THR A 121 -7.74 -1.15 -1.85
CA THR A 121 -7.30 -1.04 -3.25
C THR A 121 -8.49 -1.05 -4.20
N VAL A 122 -8.55 -0.05 -5.09
CA VAL A 122 -9.50 0.01 -6.21
C VAL A 122 -8.75 -0.34 -7.49
N TYR A 123 -9.31 -1.28 -8.25
CA TYR A 123 -8.83 -1.67 -9.57
C TYR A 123 -9.87 -1.25 -10.60
N LEU A 124 -9.43 -0.51 -11.62
CA LEU A 124 -10.27 -0.10 -12.73
C LEU A 124 -9.66 -0.61 -14.04
N LYS A 125 -10.45 -1.29 -14.85
CA LYS A 125 -10.08 -1.71 -16.19
C LYS A 125 -11.01 -1.04 -17.19
N LEU A 126 -10.42 -0.32 -18.13
CA LEU A 126 -11.09 0.28 -19.28
C LEU A 126 -10.39 -0.23 -20.54
N GLN A 127 -10.99 -1.19 -21.25
CA GLN A 127 -10.45 -1.75 -22.49
C GLN A 127 -11.45 -1.53 -23.62
N PHE A 128 -10.94 -1.08 -24.76
CA PHE A 128 -11.67 -0.82 -25.99
C PHE A 128 -10.97 -1.50 -27.18
N GLY A 129 -11.56 -1.37 -28.37
CA GLY A 129 -11.07 -1.98 -29.61
C GLY A 129 -11.84 -3.26 -29.94
N TYR A 130 -11.14 -4.28 -30.46
CA TYR A 130 -11.75 -5.54 -30.90
C TYR A 130 -12.64 -6.21 -29.84
N THR A 131 -12.22 -6.16 -28.58
CA THR A 131 -13.01 -6.58 -27.41
C THR A 131 -13.11 -5.44 -26.41
N GLN A 132 -14.34 -5.11 -26.04
CA GLN A 132 -14.62 -4.13 -25.00
C GLN A 132 -14.74 -4.82 -23.65
N GLN A 133 -13.99 -4.34 -22.66
CA GLN A 133 -14.03 -4.87 -21.30
C GLN A 133 -13.95 -3.73 -20.29
N PHE A 134 -14.94 -3.69 -19.40
CA PHE A 134 -14.98 -2.77 -18.27
C PHE A 134 -14.98 -3.57 -16.99
N GLY A 135 -14.16 -3.18 -16.03
CA GLY A 135 -14.08 -3.87 -14.76
C GLY A 135 -13.79 -2.91 -13.63
N LEU A 136 -14.55 -3.02 -12.55
CA LEU A 136 -14.27 -2.35 -11.29
C LEU A 136 -14.16 -3.43 -10.22
N ARG A 137 -13.09 -3.40 -9.44
CA ARG A 137 -12.91 -4.28 -8.28
C ARG A 137 -12.45 -3.43 -7.10
N TYR A 138 -13.04 -3.71 -5.95
CA TYR A 138 -12.66 -3.09 -4.68
C TYR A 138 -12.18 -4.17 -3.71
N LYS A 139 -10.99 -3.98 -3.15
CA LYS A 139 -10.38 -4.89 -2.18
C LYS A 139 -10.20 -4.16 -0.86
N VAL A 140 -10.85 -4.67 0.17
CA VAL A 140 -10.64 -4.22 1.55
C VAL A 140 -9.80 -5.28 2.26
N PRO A 141 -8.69 -4.92 2.92
CA PRO A 141 -7.91 -5.87 3.69
C PRO A 141 -8.67 -6.30 4.96
N PHE A 142 -8.42 -7.50 5.45
CA PHE A 142 -8.98 -8.03 6.72
C PHE A 142 -10.50 -8.30 6.76
N PHE A 143 -11.18 -8.39 5.61
CA PHE A 143 -12.58 -8.85 5.57
C PHE A 143 -12.77 -10.36 5.83
N ASP A 144 -11.68 -11.09 6.07
CA ASP A 144 -11.63 -12.55 6.19
C ASP A 144 -11.30 -13.00 7.64
N ARG A 145 -11.71 -12.21 8.64
CA ARG A 145 -11.68 -12.56 10.06
C ARG A 145 -13.05 -12.32 10.70
#